data_AF-A0A356QGJ9-F1
#
_entry.id   AF-A0A356QGJ9-F1
#
_cell.length_a   1.000
_cell.length_b   1.000
_cell.length_c   1.000
_cell.angle_alpha   90.00
_cell.angle_beta   90.00
_cell.angle_gamma   90.00
#
_symmetry.space_group_name_H-M   'P 1'
#
loop_
_entity.id
_entity.type
_entity.pdbx_description
1 polymer ?
#
loop_
_entity_poly.entity_id
_entity_poly.type
_entity_poly.pdbx_seq_one_letter_code
_entity_poly.pdbx_strand_id
1 'polypeptide(L)' 'PAVIAETDDYVAMASEYRALADLPGIKEATVWEPEPAKIYVWERDGIKVEAA' A
#
# COMPACT_ATOMS: atom_id res chain seq x y z
N PRO A 1 1.18 15.52 0.90
CA PRO A 1 1.22 14.37 1.82
C PRO A 1 0.68 13.11 1.16
N ALA A 2 1.38 12.00 1.35
CA ALA A 2 0.92 10.68 0.98
C ALA A 2 1.13 9.75 2.18
N VAL A 3 0.19 8.85 2.40
CA VAL A 3 0.21 7.85 3.45
C VAL A 3 0.12 6.51 2.77
N ILE A 4 1.12 5.66 2.98
CA ILE A 4 1.10 4.27 2.60
C ILE A 4 0.67 3.44 3.80
N ALA A 5 -0.24 2.50 3.61
CA ALA A 5 -0.56 1.46 4.56
C ALA A 5 -0.24 0.10 3.95
N GLU A 6 0.67 -0.64 4.59
CA GLU A 6 1.08 -1.98 4.16
C GLU A 6 0.57 -3.04 5.12
N THR A 7 -0.02 -4.08 4.55
CA THR A 7 -0.41 -5.32 5.23
C THR A 7 0.14 -6.50 4.43
N ASP A 8 0.04 -7.71 5.00
CA ASP A 8 0.41 -8.93 4.28
C ASP A 8 -0.47 -9.18 3.02
N ASP A 9 -1.68 -8.61 2.98
CA ASP A 9 -2.67 -8.85 1.93
C ASP A 9 -2.73 -7.77 0.86
N TYR A 10 -2.33 -6.54 1.18
CA TYR A 10 -2.41 -5.39 0.28
C TYR A 10 -1.52 -4.23 0.70
N VAL A 11 -1.30 -3.33 -0.25
CA VAL A 11 -0.76 -1.98 -0.03
C VAL A 11 -1.74 -0.94 -0.56
N ALA A 12 -2.01 0.10 0.23
CA ALA A 12 -2.91 1.20 -0.12
C ALA A 12 -2.22 2.56 0.05
N MET A 13 -2.61 3.53 -0.78
CA MET A 13 -2.14 4.91 -0.70
C MET A 13 -3.32 5.88 -0.62
N ALA A 14 -3.23 6.87 0.27
CA ALA A 14 -4.14 8.02 0.31
C ALA A 14 -3.39 9.29 0.73
N SER A 15 -4.01 10.46 0.55
CA SER A 15 -3.42 11.72 1.03
C SER A 15 -3.49 11.89 2.56
N GLU A 16 -4.35 11.13 3.23
CA GLU A 16 -4.61 11.21 4.67
C GLU A 16 -4.99 9.82 5.24
N TYR A 17 -4.57 9.51 6.47
CA TYR A 17 -4.86 8.21 7.11
C TYR A 17 -6.36 7.92 7.27
N ARG A 18 -7.17 8.95 7.56
CA ARG A 18 -8.63 8.78 7.75
C ARG A 18 -9.34 8.19 6.53
N ALA A 19 -8.80 8.40 5.34
CA ALA A 19 -9.37 7.85 4.11
C ALA A 19 -9.16 6.33 3.98
N LEU A 20 -8.27 5.76 4.79
CA LEU A 20 -7.95 4.33 4.83
C LEU A 20 -8.68 3.60 5.98
N ALA A 21 -9.41 4.32 6.82
CA ALA A 21 -9.93 3.80 8.09
C ALA A 21 -10.90 2.61 7.96
N ASP A 22 -11.56 2.48 6.80
CA ASP A 22 -12.51 1.41 6.52
C ASP A 22 -11.84 0.18 5.88
N LEU A 23 -10.53 0.21 5.62
CA LEU A 23 -9.83 -0.92 5.03
C LEU A 23 -9.67 -2.08 6.05
N PRO A 24 -9.86 -3.34 5.62
CA PRO A 24 -9.70 -4.51 6.49
C PRO A 24 -8.29 -4.56 7.07
N GLY A 25 -8.16 -4.71 8.40
CA GLY A 25 -6.84 -4.83 9.04
C GLY A 25 -5.99 -3.56 9.06
N ILE A 26 -6.57 -2.38 8.78
CA ILE A 26 -5.81 -1.11 8.74
C ILE A 26 -5.14 -0.77 10.08
N LYS A 27 -5.68 -1.23 11.21
CA LYS A 27 -5.13 -0.94 12.53
C LYS A 27 -3.80 -1.63 12.77
N GLU A 28 -3.58 -2.75 12.08
CA GLU A 28 -2.38 -3.58 12.15
C GLU A 28 -1.38 -3.24 11.02
N ALA A 29 -1.78 -2.39 10.07
CA ALA A 29 -0.95 -2.00 8.95
C ALA A 29 0.30 -1.22 9.40
N THR A 30 1.41 -1.41 8.69
CA THR A 30 2.55 -0.50 8.79
C THR A 30 2.23 0.76 8.00
N VAL A 31 2.14 1.89 8.69
CA VAL A 31 1.71 3.17 8.10
C VAL A 31 2.88 4.16 8.07
N TRP A 32 3.16 4.74 6.91
CA TRP A 32 4.30 5.62 6.71
C TRP A 32 4.09 6.63 5.56
N GLU A 33 4.90 7.68 5.51
CA GLU A 33 4.91 8.66 4.41
C GLU A 33 6.11 8.41 3.48
N PRO A 34 5.91 8.34 2.16
CA PRO A 34 6.99 8.08 1.23
C PRO A 34 7.89 9.28 1.02
N GLU A 35 9.19 9.02 0.86
CA GLU A 35 10.16 10.04 0.50
C GLU A 35 9.77 10.72 -0.84
N PRO A 36 9.87 12.06 -0.94
CA PRO A 36 9.56 12.78 -2.17
C PRO A 36 10.52 12.38 -3.30
N ALA A 37 10.01 12.41 -4.54
CA ALA A 37 10.76 12.08 -5.76
C ALA A 37 11.34 10.65 -5.82
N LYS A 38 10.86 9.74 -4.96
CA LYS A 38 11.20 8.31 -5.00
C LYS A 38 10.01 7.49 -5.47
N ILE A 39 10.28 6.53 -6.36
CA ILE A 39 9.26 5.61 -6.89
C ILE A 39 9.25 4.36 -6.03
N TYR A 40 8.05 3.96 -5.59
CA TYR A 40 7.81 2.74 -4.85
C TYR A 40 6.92 1.83 -5.70
N VAL A 41 7.28 0.55 -5.75
CA VAL A 41 6.56 -0.47 -6.52
C VAL A 41 6.37 -1.67 -5.60
N TRP A 42 5.16 -2.21 -5.58
CA TRP A 42 4.81 -3.42 -4.85
C TRP A 42 4.32 -4.46 -5.85
N GLU A 43 4.64 -5.72 -5.58
CA GLU A 43 4.21 -6.87 -6.35
C GLU A 43 3.45 -7.82 -5.42
N ARG A 44 2.39 -8.45 -5.94
CA ARG A 44 1.75 -9.57 -5.26
C ARG A 44 2.15 -10.82 -6.02
N ASP A 45 2.92 -11.70 -5.40
CA ASP A 45 3.50 -12.94 -5.97
C ASP A 45 2.48 -13.95 -6.56
N GLY A 46 1.19 -13.59 -6.65
CA GLY A 46 0.10 -14.42 -7.14
C GLY A 46 -0.23 -14.26 -8.63
N ILE A 47 0.33 -13.29 -9.35
CA ILE A 47 0.07 -13.14 -10.80
C ILE A 47 1.25 -13.70 -11.59
N LYS A 48 1.21 -15.01 -11.86
CA LYS A 48 1.98 -15.58 -12.97
C LYS A 48 1.36 -15.11 -14.28
N VAL A 49 1.84 -14.00 -14.82
CA VAL A 49 1.63 -13.69 -16.24
C VAL A 49 2.53 -14.62 -17.04
N GLU A 50 1.97 -15.72 -17.54
CA GLU A 50 2.60 -16.44 -18.64
C GLU A 50 2.59 -15.51 -19.85
N ALA A 51 3.76 -14.97 -20.19
CA ALA A 51 3.95 -14.22 -21.42
C ALA A 51 3.76 -15.19 -22.59
N ALA A 52 2.81 -14.86 -23.47
CA ALA A 52 2.56 -15.55 -24.74
C ALA A 52 3.70 -15.34 -25.75
#